data_AF-A0A9L0JYU9-F1
#
_entry.id   AF-A0A9L0JYU9-F1
#
_cell.length_a   1.000
_cell.length_b   1.000
_cell.length_c   1.000
_cell.angle_alpha   90.00
_cell.angle_beta   90.00
_cell.angle_gamma   90.00
#
_symmetry.space_group_name_H-M   'P 1'
#
loop_
_entity.id
_entity.type
_entity.pdbx_description
1 polymer ?
#
loop_
_entity_poly.entity_id
_entity_poly.type
_entity_poly.pdbx_seq_one_letter_code
_entity_poly.pdbx_strand_id
1 'polypeptide(L)'
;MEGGSASEGEEKGKQSEKKLRQAHFICTAPGEDGSPVRLRCSGSESPSSLHASTSAEGEKGHDSLKYQSTSHITKDMLPGPYPKTPEERAAAAKKYNMRVEDYEPYPDDGMGYGDYPKLPDRSQQERDPWYDWDHPDLRLNWGEPMHWDLDMYIRNRVDTSPTPVSWNLMCKHLFGFVAFMIFMFWVGDTYPTYQPVGPKQYPYNNLYLERGGDPTKEPEPVVHYEI
;
A
#
# COMPACT_ATOMS: atom_id res chain seq x y z
N MET A 1 42.47 26.70 25.55
CA MET A 1 43.75 26.99 24.86
C MET A 1 44.24 25.64 24.39
N GLU A 2 44.23 25.23 23.13
CA GLU A 2 44.17 25.85 21.79
C GLU A 2 43.25 24.93 20.93
N GLY A 3 42.52 25.31 19.88
CA GLY A 3 42.78 26.34 18.87
C GLY A 3 43.43 25.71 17.63
N GLY A 4 42.68 25.56 16.52
CA GLY A 4 43.21 25.23 15.19
C GLY A 4 42.35 24.19 14.45
N SER A 5 41.34 24.54 13.64
CA SER A 5 41.30 25.28 12.36
C SER A 5 41.39 24.36 11.13
N ALA A 6 40.46 24.61 10.22
CA ALA A 6 40.15 23.93 8.97
C ALA A 6 41.25 23.97 7.89
N SER A 7 41.15 23.01 6.96
CA SER A 7 41.44 23.16 5.52
C SER A 7 40.79 21.96 4.81
N GLU A 8 39.64 22.10 4.13
CA GLU A 8 39.52 22.44 2.70
C GLU A 8 40.46 21.63 1.79
N GLY A 9 39.82 20.78 0.97
CA GLY A 9 40.46 19.91 -0.02
C GLY A 9 39.39 19.40 -0.99
N GLU A 10 38.96 20.30 -1.86
CA GLU A 10 38.13 20.12 -3.04
C GLU A 10 38.83 19.19 -4.05
N GLU A 11 38.21 18.06 -4.43
CA GLU A 11 38.58 17.39 -5.68
C GLU A 11 37.35 16.91 -6.46
N LYS A 12 37.38 17.30 -7.73
CA LYS A 12 36.28 17.36 -8.68
C LYS A 12 36.07 16.02 -9.37
N GLY A 13 34.80 15.74 -9.64
CA GLY A 13 34.35 15.43 -11.00
C GLY A 13 34.71 14.05 -11.57
N LYS A 14 33.71 13.16 -11.57
CA LYS A 14 33.38 12.37 -12.77
C LYS A 14 31.93 11.92 -12.69
N GLN A 15 31.06 12.82 -13.13
CA GLN A 15 29.67 12.54 -13.45
C GLN A 15 29.65 11.66 -14.71
N SER A 16 29.55 10.35 -14.51
CA SER A 16 29.34 9.38 -15.58
C SER A 16 27.91 9.50 -16.07
N GLU A 17 27.71 10.23 -17.17
CA GLU A 17 26.49 10.19 -18.00
C GLU A 17 26.11 8.74 -18.31
N LYS A 18 25.13 8.21 -17.58
CA LYS A 18 24.41 7.00 -18.01
C LYS A 18 23.42 7.43 -19.08
N LYS A 19 23.87 7.35 -20.32
CA LYS A 19 23.07 7.49 -21.55
C LYS A 19 21.87 6.56 -21.47
N LEU A 20 20.70 7.11 -21.11
CA LEU A 20 19.43 6.40 -21.14
C LEU A 20 19.14 6.06 -22.60
N ARG A 21 19.42 4.83 -23.01
CA ARG A 21 18.91 4.29 -24.27
C ARG A 21 17.41 4.14 -24.10
N GLN A 22 16.65 5.04 -24.72
CA GLN A 22 15.21 4.92 -24.89
C GLN A 22 14.95 3.64 -25.68
N ALA A 23 14.57 2.57 -24.99
CA ALA A 23 14.05 1.37 -25.63
C ALA A 23 12.66 1.73 -26.16
N HIS A 24 12.53 1.87 -27.48
CA HIS A 24 11.23 1.89 -28.15
C HIS A 24 10.59 0.51 -27.96
N PHE A 25 9.74 0.38 -26.96
CA PHE A 25 8.84 -0.76 -26.83
C PHE A 25 7.75 -0.61 -27.90
N ILE A 26 7.84 -1.38 -28.96
CA ILE A 26 6.75 -1.55 -29.93
C ILE A 26 5.87 -2.66 -29.38
N CYS A 27 4.80 -2.29 -28.67
CA CYS A 27 3.75 -3.24 -28.32
C CYS A 27 3.00 -3.64 -29.60
N THR A 28 3.20 -4.88 -30.04
CA THR A 28 2.45 -5.47 -31.16
C THR A 28 1.39 -6.37 -30.55
N ALA A 29 0.11 -6.08 -30.76
CA ALA A 29 -1.00 -6.96 -30.43
C ALA A 29 -1.58 -7.55 -31.72
N PRO A 30 -2.05 -8.82 -31.73
CA PRO A 30 -2.66 -9.42 -32.91
C PRO A 30 -4.03 -8.76 -33.20
N GLY A 31 -4.23 -8.32 -34.45
CA GLY A 31 -5.56 -7.99 -34.98
C GLY A 31 -6.33 -9.25 -35.38
N GLU A 32 -7.66 -9.15 -35.46
CA GLU A 32 -8.57 -10.29 -35.70
C GLU A 32 -8.40 -11.01 -37.06
N ASP A 33 -7.53 -10.51 -37.93
CA ASP A 33 -7.16 -11.04 -39.24
C ASP A 33 -5.67 -11.44 -39.37
N GLY A 34 -4.90 -11.36 -38.27
CA GLY A 34 -3.49 -11.78 -38.24
C GLY A 34 -2.49 -10.79 -38.85
N SER A 35 -2.92 -9.58 -39.20
CA SER A 35 -2.08 -8.51 -39.75
C SER A 35 -1.52 -7.58 -38.65
N PRO A 36 -0.23 -7.21 -38.64
CA PRO A 36 0.32 -6.31 -37.60
C PRO A 36 -0.08 -4.85 -37.83
N VAL A 37 -0.80 -4.25 -36.86
CA VAL A 37 -1.22 -2.84 -36.89
C VAL A 37 -0.35 -1.99 -35.95
N ARG A 38 0.13 -0.84 -36.43
CA ARG A 38 1.01 0.08 -35.69
C ARG A 38 0.19 1.21 -35.06
N LEU A 39 -0.03 1.16 -33.74
CA LEU A 39 -0.72 2.23 -33.01
C LEU A 39 0.23 3.38 -32.67
N ARG A 40 -0.17 4.62 -32.98
CA ARG A 40 0.57 5.85 -32.68
C ARG A 40 -0.06 6.51 -31.46
N CYS A 41 0.53 6.31 -30.27
CA CYS A 41 0.11 7.02 -29.06
C CYS A 41 0.73 8.43 -29.04
N SER A 42 -0.09 9.47 -29.18
CA SER A 42 0.29 10.85 -28.90
C SER A 42 0.22 11.10 -27.39
N GLY A 43 1.38 11.30 -26.76
CA GLY A 43 1.46 11.72 -25.36
C GLY A 43 1.05 13.18 -25.20
N SER A 44 0.18 13.46 -24.23
CA SER A 44 -0.16 14.81 -23.78
C SER A 44 0.86 15.28 -22.74
N GLU A 45 1.64 16.30 -23.10
CA GLU A 45 2.49 17.06 -22.18
C GLU A 45 1.65 17.89 -21.20
N SER A 46 2.14 17.99 -19.96
CA SER A 46 1.60 18.82 -18.88
C SER A 46 2.02 20.29 -19.08
N PRO A 47 1.16 21.31 -18.88
CA PRO A 47 1.59 22.70 -18.94
C PRO A 47 1.96 23.21 -17.54
N SER A 48 3.27 23.37 -17.29
CA SER A 48 3.78 24.17 -16.17
C SER A 48 4.37 25.46 -16.72
N SER A 49 3.96 26.59 -16.12
CA SER A 49 4.46 27.95 -16.32
C SER A 49 4.15 28.61 -17.67
N LEU A 50 3.46 29.75 -17.63
CA LEU A 50 3.84 30.97 -18.34
C LEU A 50 2.95 32.14 -17.89
N HIS A 51 3.61 33.05 -17.17
CA HIS A 51 3.38 34.49 -17.03
C HIS A 51 2.02 35.10 -17.41
N ALA A 52 1.41 35.71 -16.38
CA ALA A 52 0.44 36.78 -16.53
C ALA A 52 1.08 37.99 -17.24
N SER A 53 0.44 38.46 -18.31
CA SER A 53 0.56 39.83 -18.78
C SER A 53 -0.81 40.32 -19.22
N THR A 54 -1.33 41.28 -18.48
CA THR A 54 -2.52 42.08 -18.80
C THR A 54 -2.23 42.97 -20.00
N SER A 55 -3.09 42.95 -21.01
CA SER A 55 -3.36 44.12 -21.86
C SER A 55 -4.73 43.94 -22.52
N ALA A 56 -5.55 44.98 -22.36
CA ALA A 56 -6.87 45.12 -22.93
C ALA A 56 -6.77 45.34 -24.44
N GLU A 57 -7.72 44.79 -25.21
CA GLU A 57 -8.47 45.50 -26.27
C GLU A 57 -9.43 44.56 -27.02
N GLY A 58 -10.69 45.01 -27.18
CA GLY A 58 -11.43 44.96 -28.45
C GLY A 58 -11.90 43.62 -29.02
N GLU A 59 -13.17 43.30 -28.71
CA GLU A 59 -14.17 42.61 -29.55
C GLU A 59 -13.73 41.73 -30.73
N LYS A 60 -14.03 40.42 -30.63
CA LYS A 60 -14.89 39.70 -31.58
C LYS A 60 -15.32 38.37 -30.99
N GLY A 61 -16.63 38.12 -31.02
CA GLY A 61 -17.28 36.94 -30.47
C GLY A 61 -16.65 35.66 -30.98
N HIS A 62 -15.92 35.00 -30.10
CA HIS A 62 -15.66 33.58 -30.19
C HIS A 62 -16.63 32.97 -29.20
N ASP A 63 -17.72 32.37 -29.70
CA ASP A 63 -18.58 31.51 -28.89
C ASP A 63 -17.70 30.37 -28.40
N SER A 64 -17.06 30.59 -27.24
CA SER A 64 -16.45 29.55 -26.45
C SER A 64 -17.59 28.61 -26.14
N LEU A 65 -17.63 27.48 -26.82
CA LEU A 65 -18.44 26.33 -26.44
C LEU A 65 -18.09 26.07 -24.96
N LYS A 66 -18.91 26.61 -24.06
CA LYS A 66 -18.88 26.26 -22.66
C LYS A 66 -19.14 24.77 -22.68
N TYR A 67 -18.14 23.99 -22.30
CA TYR A 67 -18.37 22.63 -21.86
C TYR A 67 -19.25 22.76 -20.61
N GLN A 68 -20.56 22.80 -20.81
CA GLN A 68 -21.52 22.67 -19.73
C GLN A 68 -21.33 21.23 -19.27
N SER A 69 -20.54 21.07 -18.21
CA SER A 69 -20.52 19.82 -17.46
C SER A 69 -21.97 19.46 -17.17
N THR A 70 -22.48 18.41 -17.81
CA THR A 70 -23.82 17.86 -17.59
C THR A 70 -23.86 17.07 -16.27
N SER A 71 -23.13 17.55 -15.27
CA SER A 71 -23.28 17.13 -13.89
C SER A 71 -24.35 18.00 -13.27
N HIS A 72 -25.55 17.47 -13.09
CA HIS A 72 -26.65 18.14 -12.39
C HIS A 72 -26.38 18.36 -10.89
N ILE A 73 -25.17 18.08 -10.41
CA ILE A 73 -24.78 18.28 -9.02
C ILE A 73 -24.50 19.76 -8.77
N THR A 74 -25.23 20.33 -7.82
CA THR A 74 -25.11 21.72 -7.41
C THR A 74 -24.19 21.84 -6.19
N LYS A 75 -23.62 23.02 -5.95
CA LYS A 75 -22.63 23.23 -4.88
C LYS A 75 -23.17 22.92 -3.47
N ASP A 76 -24.47 23.11 -3.28
CA ASP A 76 -25.21 22.77 -2.06
C ASP A 76 -25.32 21.26 -1.81
N MET A 77 -25.12 20.41 -2.83
CA MET A 77 -25.07 18.95 -2.66
C MET A 77 -23.67 18.44 -2.28
N LEU A 78 -22.63 19.27 -2.41
CA LEU A 78 -21.26 18.88 -2.12
C LEU A 78 -20.96 18.98 -0.61
N PRO A 79 -19.98 18.23 -0.10
CA PRO A 79 -19.46 18.40 1.26
C PRO A 79 -18.96 19.82 1.53
N GLY A 80 -19.13 20.27 2.76
CA GLY A 80 -18.83 21.61 3.24
C GLY A 80 -18.09 21.62 4.58
N PRO A 81 -17.97 22.79 5.24
CA PRO A 81 -17.33 22.91 6.54
C PRO A 81 -18.22 22.34 7.66
N TYR A 82 -17.60 22.03 8.81
CA TYR A 82 -18.28 21.46 9.97
C TYR A 82 -19.50 22.29 10.42
N PRO A 83 -20.70 21.67 10.60
CA PRO A 83 -21.91 22.38 10.99
C PRO A 83 -21.89 22.70 12.49
N LYS A 84 -21.97 24.00 12.82
CA LYS A 84 -21.90 24.48 14.21
C LYS A 84 -23.29 24.73 14.80
N THR A 85 -24.24 25.09 13.95
CA THR A 85 -25.63 25.38 14.37
C THR A 85 -26.55 24.17 14.17
N PRO A 86 -27.63 24.04 14.97
CA PRO A 86 -28.63 22.99 14.76
C PRO A 86 -29.33 23.08 13.40
N GLU A 87 -29.50 24.28 12.85
CA GLU A 87 -30.12 24.51 11.54
C GLU A 87 -29.21 24.02 10.41
N GLU A 88 -27.91 24.35 10.47
CA GLU A 88 -26.91 23.82 9.52
C GLU A 88 -26.80 22.31 9.63
N ARG A 89 -26.89 21.75 10.85
CA ARG A 89 -26.93 20.30 11.07
C ARG A 89 -28.15 19.66 10.40
N ALA A 90 -29.33 20.25 10.54
CA ALA A 90 -30.54 19.74 9.90
C ALA A 90 -30.46 19.84 8.36
N ALA A 91 -29.86 20.91 7.83
CA ALA A 91 -29.61 21.06 6.40
C ALA A 91 -28.58 20.03 5.89
N ALA A 92 -27.50 19.78 6.63
CA ALA A 92 -26.49 18.77 6.30
C ALA A 92 -27.07 17.35 6.34
N ALA A 93 -27.83 17.00 7.38
CA ALA A 93 -28.52 15.72 7.46
C ALA A 93 -29.45 15.50 6.25
N LYS A 94 -30.23 16.53 5.88
CA LYS A 94 -31.08 16.50 4.68
C LYS A 94 -30.28 16.34 3.39
N LYS A 95 -29.11 16.98 3.29
CA LYS A 95 -28.18 16.87 2.15
C LYS A 95 -27.67 15.44 1.96
N TYR A 96 -27.36 14.74 3.05
CA TYR A 96 -26.87 13.36 3.05
C TYR A 96 -27.98 12.29 3.11
N ASN A 97 -29.24 12.68 2.92
CA ASN A 97 -30.39 11.77 3.02
C ASN A 97 -30.50 11.03 4.36
N MET A 98 -30.00 11.64 5.45
CA MET A 98 -30.03 11.11 6.80
C MET A 98 -31.04 11.84 7.68
N ARG A 99 -31.42 11.19 8.78
CA ARG A 99 -32.22 11.80 9.84
C ARG A 99 -31.33 12.73 10.67
N VAL A 100 -31.89 13.82 11.19
CA VAL A 100 -31.13 14.82 11.96
C VAL A 100 -30.61 14.21 13.27
N GLU A 101 -31.34 13.25 13.83
CA GLU A 101 -30.97 12.57 15.07
C GLU A 101 -29.81 11.59 14.89
N ASP A 102 -29.75 10.93 13.73
CA ASP A 102 -28.73 9.92 13.40
C ASP A 102 -27.48 10.55 12.74
N TYR A 103 -27.54 11.84 12.41
CA TYR A 103 -26.43 12.57 11.81
C TYR A 103 -25.45 13.05 12.87
N GLU A 104 -24.32 12.34 12.96
CA GLU A 104 -23.17 12.71 13.76
C GLU A 104 -22.00 13.09 12.84
N PRO A 105 -21.54 14.35 12.83
CA PRO A 105 -20.34 14.71 12.10
C PRO A 105 -19.07 14.26 12.85
N TYR A 106 -17.96 14.12 12.13
CA TYR A 106 -16.64 13.94 12.74
C TYR A 106 -16.26 15.14 13.63
N PRO A 107 -15.48 14.94 14.70
CA PRO A 107 -15.02 16.05 15.54
C PRO A 107 -14.23 17.09 14.75
N ASP A 108 -14.40 18.37 15.10
CA ASP A 108 -13.75 19.52 14.45
C ASP A 108 -12.28 19.67 14.91
N ASP A 109 -11.46 18.66 14.59
CA ASP A 109 -10.03 18.60 14.95
C ASP A 109 -9.12 19.16 13.84
N GLY A 110 -9.69 19.81 12.82
CA GLY A 110 -8.95 20.33 11.66
C GLY A 110 -8.40 19.25 10.71
N MET A 111 -8.83 17.99 10.86
CA MET A 111 -8.42 16.86 10.01
C MET A 111 -9.02 16.88 8.60
N GLY A 112 -9.90 17.83 8.30
CA GLY A 112 -10.47 18.02 6.96
C GLY A 112 -11.72 17.20 6.64
N TYR A 113 -12.33 16.53 7.62
CA TYR A 113 -13.59 15.79 7.43
C TYR A 113 -14.80 16.69 7.10
N GLY A 114 -14.80 17.93 7.61
CA GLY A 114 -15.87 18.89 7.34
C GLY A 114 -17.22 18.48 7.92
N ASP A 115 -18.26 18.49 7.09
CA ASP A 115 -19.62 18.07 7.43
C ASP A 115 -19.95 16.62 7.04
N TYR A 116 -18.94 15.80 6.74
CA TYR A 116 -19.19 14.41 6.35
C TYR A 116 -19.76 13.59 7.53
N PRO A 117 -20.78 12.73 7.30
CA PRO A 117 -21.36 11.91 8.36
C PRO A 117 -20.37 10.86 8.86
N LYS A 118 -20.25 10.73 10.18
CA LYS A 118 -19.56 9.62 10.83
C LYS A 118 -20.50 8.43 10.95
N LEU A 119 -20.46 7.58 9.94
CA LEU A 119 -21.19 6.31 9.93
C LEU A 119 -20.52 5.30 10.87
N PRO A 120 -21.26 4.31 11.39
CA PRO A 120 -20.67 3.25 12.21
C PRO A 120 -19.60 2.49 11.43
N ASP A 121 -18.47 2.24 12.09
CA ASP A 121 -17.28 1.58 11.52
C ASP A 121 -17.51 0.08 11.31
N ARG A 122 -18.38 -0.27 10.36
CA ARG A 122 -18.79 -1.63 10.02
C ARG A 122 -18.43 -1.95 8.58
N SER A 123 -17.81 -3.10 8.39
CA SER A 123 -17.50 -3.63 7.06
C SER A 123 -18.76 -3.97 6.27
N GLN A 124 -18.66 -3.89 4.94
CA GLN A 124 -19.78 -4.26 4.07
C GLN A 124 -20.14 -5.75 4.12
N GLN A 125 -19.26 -6.57 4.70
CA GLN A 125 -19.50 -7.99 4.87
C GLN A 125 -20.61 -8.28 5.90
N GLU A 126 -20.83 -7.39 6.87
CA GLU A 126 -21.88 -7.53 7.89
C GLU A 126 -23.29 -7.23 7.36
N ARG A 127 -23.42 -6.51 6.23
CA ARG A 127 -24.73 -6.20 5.64
C ARG A 127 -25.42 -7.46 5.12
N ASP A 128 -26.75 -7.47 5.19
CA ASP A 128 -27.58 -8.62 4.81
C ASP A 128 -27.28 -9.07 3.37
N PRO A 129 -26.77 -10.30 3.15
CA PRO A 129 -26.50 -10.80 1.81
C PRO A 129 -27.76 -11.14 1.00
N TRP A 130 -28.94 -11.25 1.63
CA TRP A 130 -30.17 -11.69 0.98
C TRP A 130 -31.08 -10.56 0.50
N TYR A 131 -30.85 -9.35 0.99
CA TYR A 131 -31.51 -8.16 0.48
C TYR A 131 -31.03 -7.84 -0.95
N ASP A 132 -31.94 -7.35 -1.79
CA ASP A 132 -31.65 -6.97 -3.17
C ASP A 132 -31.07 -5.55 -3.19
N TRP A 133 -29.74 -5.46 -3.17
CA TRP A 133 -29.00 -4.19 -3.18
C TRP A 133 -28.83 -3.66 -4.60
N ASP A 134 -28.93 -2.34 -4.79
CA ASP A 134 -28.65 -1.70 -6.07
C ASP A 134 -27.22 -1.97 -6.57
N HIS A 135 -26.25 -1.99 -5.65
CA HIS A 135 -24.87 -2.42 -5.87
C HIS A 135 -24.61 -3.74 -5.13
N PRO A 136 -24.85 -4.92 -5.74
CA PRO A 136 -24.76 -6.22 -5.06
C PRO A 136 -23.34 -6.65 -4.68
N ASP A 137 -22.33 -6.08 -5.33
CA ASP A 137 -20.92 -6.29 -5.02
C ASP A 137 -20.51 -5.57 -3.73
N LEU A 138 -20.96 -4.33 -3.55
CA LEU A 138 -20.68 -3.48 -2.39
C LEU A 138 -21.73 -3.57 -1.27
N ARG A 139 -22.90 -4.13 -1.56
CA ARG A 139 -24.09 -4.14 -0.70
C ARG A 139 -24.51 -2.73 -0.25
N LEU A 140 -24.62 -1.83 -1.22
CA LEU A 140 -25.02 -0.43 -1.02
C LEU A 140 -26.25 -0.10 -1.87
N ASN A 141 -27.16 0.68 -1.31
CA ASN A 141 -28.29 1.24 -2.06
C ASN A 141 -27.93 2.61 -2.63
N TRP A 142 -28.66 3.01 -3.67
CA TRP A 142 -28.55 4.33 -4.24
C TRP A 142 -29.07 5.39 -3.26
N GLY A 143 -28.30 6.45 -3.06
CA GLY A 143 -28.65 7.55 -2.15
C GLY A 143 -28.33 7.31 -0.67
N GLU A 144 -27.77 6.14 -0.31
CA GLU A 144 -27.20 5.94 1.02
C GLU A 144 -25.87 6.71 1.17
N PRO A 145 -25.63 7.38 2.31
CA PRO A 145 -24.33 7.97 2.58
C PRO A 145 -23.27 6.87 2.67
N MET A 146 -22.16 7.06 1.96
CA MET A 146 -21.04 6.13 2.00
C MET A 146 -20.20 6.36 3.26
N HIS A 147 -19.62 5.30 3.80
CA HIS A 147 -18.65 5.42 4.89
C HIS A 147 -17.37 6.11 4.39
N TRP A 148 -16.71 6.91 5.24
CA TRP A 148 -15.50 7.65 4.86
C TRP A 148 -14.40 6.70 4.37
N ASP A 149 -14.13 5.65 5.15
CA ASP A 149 -13.16 4.59 4.80
C ASP A 149 -13.83 3.42 4.07
N LEU A 150 -14.77 3.70 3.16
CA LEU A 150 -15.42 2.65 2.36
C LEU A 150 -14.38 1.81 1.59
N ASP A 151 -13.29 2.43 1.13
CA ASP A 151 -12.22 1.77 0.40
C ASP A 151 -11.50 0.70 1.23
N MET A 152 -11.41 0.87 2.55
CA MET A 152 -10.89 -0.11 3.51
C MET A 152 -11.91 -1.20 3.84
N TYR A 153 -13.19 -0.83 3.94
CA TYR A 153 -14.30 -1.70 4.32
C TYR A 153 -15.03 -2.37 3.16
N ILE A 154 -14.47 -2.30 1.94
CA ILE A 154 -14.94 -3.12 0.83
C ILE A 154 -14.83 -4.60 1.19
N ARG A 155 -15.72 -5.41 0.59
CA ARG A 155 -15.83 -6.85 0.85
C ARG A 155 -14.52 -7.64 0.70
N ASN A 156 -13.59 -7.14 -0.11
CA ASN A 156 -12.32 -7.82 -0.42
C ASN A 156 -11.18 -7.45 0.54
N ARG A 157 -11.42 -6.65 1.58
CA ARG A 157 -10.39 -6.11 2.47
C ARG A 157 -10.67 -6.43 3.95
N VAL A 158 -10.81 -5.39 4.78
CA VAL A 158 -10.89 -5.51 6.23
C VAL A 158 -12.32 -5.87 6.60
N ASP A 159 -12.47 -6.99 7.28
CA ASP A 159 -13.75 -7.48 7.80
C ASP A 159 -13.84 -7.22 9.31
N THR A 160 -14.98 -6.70 9.74
CA THR A 160 -15.32 -6.44 11.15
C THR A 160 -16.34 -7.44 11.70
N SER A 161 -16.71 -8.44 10.90
CA SER A 161 -17.71 -9.44 11.27
C SER A 161 -17.39 -10.11 12.61
N PRO A 162 -18.41 -10.33 13.46
CA PRO A 162 -18.18 -10.87 14.79
C PRO A 162 -17.69 -12.31 14.70
N THR A 163 -16.51 -12.57 15.27
CA THR A 163 -15.96 -13.92 15.39
C THR A 163 -16.54 -14.65 16.60
N PRO A 164 -16.71 -15.98 16.55
CA PRO A 164 -17.25 -16.75 17.70
C PRO A 164 -16.32 -16.73 18.92
N VAL A 165 -15.04 -16.47 18.73
CA VAL A 165 -14.03 -16.36 19.79
C VAL A 165 -13.65 -14.89 19.97
N SER A 166 -13.44 -14.46 21.23
CA SER A 166 -13.00 -13.10 21.51
C SER A 166 -11.57 -12.86 20.98
N TRP A 167 -11.33 -11.65 20.45
CA TRP A 167 -10.04 -11.26 19.88
C TRP A 167 -8.85 -11.48 20.83
N ASN A 168 -9.01 -11.04 22.09
CA ASN A 168 -7.96 -11.18 23.12
C ASN A 168 -7.59 -12.65 23.37
N LEU A 169 -8.57 -13.56 23.31
CA LEU A 169 -8.33 -14.98 23.52
C LEU A 169 -7.61 -15.60 22.31
N MET A 170 -8.02 -15.25 21.09
CA MET A 170 -7.32 -15.66 19.86
C MET A 170 -5.85 -15.25 19.89
N CYS A 171 -5.56 -13.98 20.22
CA CYS A 171 -4.19 -13.49 20.33
C CYS A 171 -3.39 -14.25 21.40
N LYS A 172 -3.95 -14.46 22.60
CA LYS A 172 -3.27 -15.19 23.69
C LYS A 172 -2.92 -16.63 23.29
N HIS A 173 -3.83 -17.33 22.61
CA HIS A 173 -3.56 -18.68 22.13
C HIS A 173 -2.48 -18.69 21.04
N LEU A 174 -2.57 -17.78 20.07
CA LEU A 174 -1.58 -17.69 18.99
C LEU A 174 -0.18 -17.39 19.54
N PHE A 175 -0.05 -16.32 20.34
CA PHE A 175 1.24 -15.94 20.92
C PHE A 175 1.76 -16.98 21.92
N GLY A 176 0.88 -17.57 22.73
CA GLY A 176 1.26 -18.64 23.65
C GLY A 176 1.80 -19.86 22.92
N PHE A 177 1.14 -20.29 21.84
CA PHE A 177 1.59 -21.43 21.03
C PHE A 177 2.92 -21.15 20.34
N VAL A 178 3.06 -20.01 19.65
CA VAL A 178 4.29 -19.65 18.94
C VAL A 178 5.46 -19.50 19.89
N ALA A 179 5.27 -18.80 21.01
CA ALA A 179 6.31 -18.64 22.02
C ALA A 179 6.74 -20.00 22.62
N PHE A 180 5.76 -20.87 22.90
CA PHE A 180 6.05 -22.21 23.40
C PHE A 180 6.82 -23.07 22.39
N MET A 181 6.46 -23.00 21.10
CA MET A 181 7.18 -23.72 20.05
C MET A 181 8.62 -23.23 19.90
N ILE A 182 8.85 -21.91 19.89
CA ILE A 182 10.19 -21.33 19.85
C ILE A 182 11.01 -21.77 21.07
N PHE A 183 10.40 -21.78 22.25
CA PHE A 183 11.04 -22.26 23.48
C PHE A 183 11.41 -23.74 23.40
N MET A 184 10.51 -24.60 22.90
CA MET A 184 10.79 -26.02 22.71
C MET A 184 11.89 -26.29 21.68
N PHE A 185 11.97 -25.51 20.59
CA PHE A 185 13.08 -25.61 19.65
C PHE A 185 14.41 -25.23 20.30
N TRP A 186 14.42 -24.18 21.12
CA TRP A 186 15.61 -23.79 21.89
C TRP A 186 16.05 -24.89 22.87
N VAL A 187 15.10 -25.53 23.55
CA VAL A 187 15.40 -26.70 24.39
C VAL A 187 15.95 -27.86 23.55
N GLY A 188 15.38 -28.12 22.37
CA GLY A 188 15.84 -29.17 21.46
C GLY A 188 17.26 -28.94 20.92
N ASP A 189 17.66 -27.68 20.74
CA ASP A 189 19.04 -27.32 20.37
C ASP A 189 20.01 -27.46 21.56
N THR A 190 19.55 -27.13 22.77
CA THR A 190 20.34 -27.28 24.00
C THR A 190 20.56 -28.76 24.37
N TYR A 191 19.55 -29.60 24.11
CA TYR A 191 19.59 -31.04 24.37
C TYR A 191 19.41 -31.81 23.05
N PRO A 192 20.43 -31.79 22.17
CA PRO A 192 20.33 -32.43 20.88
C PRO A 192 20.33 -33.95 21.06
N THR A 193 19.45 -34.62 20.34
CA THR A 193 19.48 -36.07 20.23
C THR A 193 20.49 -36.47 19.15
N TYR A 194 21.30 -37.49 19.44
CA TYR A 194 22.27 -38.05 18.51
C TYR A 194 22.25 -39.58 18.58
N GLN A 195 22.65 -40.22 17.50
CA GLN A 195 22.82 -41.67 17.48
C GLN A 195 24.09 -42.04 18.25
N PRO A 196 24.10 -43.12 19.06
CA PRO A 196 25.25 -43.52 19.88
C PRO A 196 26.34 -44.18 19.02
N VAL A 197 26.82 -43.45 18.01
CA VAL A 197 27.86 -43.82 17.07
C VAL A 197 28.97 -42.78 17.14
N GLY A 198 30.21 -43.22 16.96
CA GLY A 198 31.35 -42.31 16.88
C GLY A 198 31.26 -41.38 15.65
N PRO A 199 32.11 -40.35 15.59
CA PRO A 199 32.20 -39.50 14.41
C PRO A 199 32.58 -40.31 13.17
N LYS A 200 32.04 -39.93 12.01
CA LYS A 200 32.35 -40.59 10.74
C LYS A 200 33.82 -40.40 10.39
N GLN A 201 34.54 -41.51 10.26
CA GLN A 201 35.95 -41.53 9.88
C GLN A 201 36.10 -41.41 8.36
N TYR A 202 37.12 -40.66 7.93
CA TYR A 202 37.40 -40.41 6.52
C TYR A 202 38.90 -40.60 6.23
N PRO A 203 39.27 -41.29 5.15
CA PRO A 203 40.68 -41.50 4.80
C PRO A 203 41.36 -40.19 4.33
N TYR A 204 42.69 -40.25 4.12
CA TYR A 204 43.51 -39.16 3.56
C TYR A 204 43.39 -37.83 4.32
N ASN A 205 43.67 -37.84 5.63
CA ASN A 205 43.59 -36.65 6.50
C ASN A 205 42.24 -35.93 6.39
N ASN A 206 41.13 -36.68 6.52
CA ASN A 206 39.76 -36.18 6.34
C ASN A 206 39.47 -35.60 4.94
N LEU A 207 39.95 -36.28 3.89
CA LEU A 207 39.82 -35.87 2.49
C LEU A 207 40.32 -34.43 2.26
N TYR A 208 41.50 -34.11 2.78
CA TYR A 208 42.03 -32.74 2.77
C TYR A 208 42.09 -32.15 1.35
N LEU A 209 42.62 -32.89 0.38
CA LEU A 209 42.76 -32.42 -1.00
C LEU A 209 41.39 -32.29 -1.69
N GLU A 210 40.48 -33.23 -1.46
CA GLU A 210 39.15 -33.26 -2.09
C GLU A 210 38.19 -32.22 -1.51
N ARG A 211 38.42 -31.78 -0.26
CA ARG A 211 37.66 -30.68 0.39
C ARG A 211 38.25 -29.29 0.10
N GLY A 212 39.23 -29.18 -0.80
CA GLY A 212 39.82 -27.90 -1.23
C GLY A 212 41.01 -27.44 -0.38
N GLY A 213 41.69 -28.37 0.29
CA GLY A 213 42.94 -28.12 0.98
C GLY A 213 44.06 -27.68 0.03
N ASP A 214 45.03 -26.93 0.56
CA ASP A 214 46.15 -26.39 -0.19
C ASP A 214 47.20 -27.50 -0.41
N PRO A 215 47.47 -27.94 -1.66
CA PRO A 215 48.38 -29.05 -1.92
C PRO A 215 49.83 -28.75 -1.53
N THR A 216 50.16 -27.47 -1.26
CA THR A 216 51.50 -27.05 -0.85
C THR A 216 51.72 -27.12 0.65
N LYS A 217 50.67 -27.36 1.44
CA LYS A 217 50.72 -27.45 2.90
C LYS A 217 50.34 -28.85 3.34
N GLU A 218 51.17 -29.43 4.18
CA GLU A 218 50.85 -30.71 4.79
C GLU A 218 49.91 -30.46 5.99
N PRO A 219 48.67 -30.99 5.98
CA PRO A 219 47.78 -30.88 7.11
C PRO A 219 48.28 -31.76 8.26
N GLU A 220 47.78 -31.52 9.46
CA GLU A 220 48.06 -32.39 10.61
C GLU A 220 47.64 -33.85 10.29
N PRO A 221 48.50 -34.85 10.62
CA PRO A 221 48.23 -36.23 10.25
C PRO A 221 47.07 -36.80 11.09
N VAL A 222 45.94 -37.10 10.43
CA VAL A 222 44.77 -37.73 11.05
C VAL A 222 44.77 -39.21 10.69
N VAL A 223 45.20 -40.05 11.64
CA VAL A 223 45.29 -41.51 11.47
C VAL A 223 44.12 -42.19 12.19
N HIS A 224 43.42 -43.08 11.49
CA HIS A 224 42.36 -43.92 12.04
C HIS A 224 42.87 -45.36 12.17
N TYR A 225 42.64 -45.97 13.33
CA TYR A 225 43.00 -47.37 13.62
C TYR A 225 41.74 -48.23 13.68
N GLU A 226 41.87 -49.53 13.38
CA GLU A 226 40.80 -50.50 13.60
C GLU A 226 40.60 -50.74 15.11
N ILE A 227 39.33 -50.83 15.52
CA ILE A 227 38.90 -51.03 16.92
C ILE A 227 38.38 -52.45 17.09
#